data_AF-A0A521PGL6-F1
#
_entry.id   AF-A0A521PGL6-F1
#
_cell.length_a   1.000
_cell.length_b   1.000
_cell.length_c   1.000
_cell.angle_alpha   90.00
_cell.angle_beta   90.00
_cell.angle_gamma   90.00
#
_symmetry.space_group_name_H-M   'P 1'
#
loop_
_entity.id
_entity.type
_entity.pdbx_description
1 polymer ?
#
loop_
_entity_poly.entity_id
_entity_poly.type
_entity_poly.pdbx_seq_one_letter_code
_entity_poly.pdbx_strand_id
1 'polypeptide(L)'
;PKLQAYALAVGQSVFGDNCATCHGVGGTGAKGYANLRDDVWLWGGTLEDIQHTIQVGIRSDNPHARQSQMPAFGRDQMLQPAQVDDLTEFVVALSRRPANVAAIKRAAPVFIEQCSICHGPQGKGDITKGAPDLTDADWLYGPERADIHNQIWNGQGGVMPTWEARFSPETIKALAVYIHANAGGQ
;
A
#
# COMPACT_ATOMS: atom_id res chain seq x y z
N PRO A 1 -20.47 13.83 20.09
CA PRO A 1 -19.42 14.85 20.35
C PRO A 1 -18.37 14.45 21.41
N LYS A 2 -18.74 14.21 22.68
CA LYS A 2 -17.78 13.90 23.75
C LYS A 2 -17.06 12.55 23.56
N LEU A 3 -17.80 11.50 23.17
CA LEU A 3 -17.22 10.16 22.93
C LEU A 3 -16.25 10.15 21.74
N GLN A 4 -16.56 10.88 20.68
CA GLN A 4 -15.67 11.01 19.52
C GLN A 4 -14.38 11.76 19.88
N ALA A 5 -14.47 12.87 20.61
CA ALA A 5 -13.29 13.60 21.07
C ALA A 5 -12.40 12.74 21.99
N TYR A 6 -13.00 11.93 22.86
CA TYR A 6 -12.27 10.98 23.68
C TYR A 6 -11.57 9.90 22.84
N ALA A 7 -12.28 9.31 21.87
CA ALA A 7 -11.70 8.32 20.95
C ALA A 7 -10.53 8.90 20.15
N LEU A 8 -10.64 10.15 19.68
CA LEU A 8 -9.55 10.83 18.98
C LEU A 8 -8.33 11.05 19.88
N ALA A 9 -8.53 11.47 21.14
CA ALA A 9 -7.43 11.68 22.08
C ALA A 9 -6.71 10.36 22.43
N VAL A 10 -7.47 9.29 22.68
CA VAL A 10 -6.90 7.95 22.92
C VAL A 10 -6.16 7.46 21.67
N GLY A 11 -6.79 7.54 20.50
CA GLY A 11 -6.20 7.12 19.23
C GLY A 11 -4.91 7.88 18.93
N GLN A 12 -4.88 9.19 19.13
CA GLN A 12 -3.67 10.00 18.94
C GLN A 12 -2.52 9.55 19.85
N SER A 13 -2.78 9.33 21.13
CA SER A 13 -1.76 8.88 22.09
C SER A 13 -1.22 7.51 21.68
N VAL A 14 -2.11 6.54 21.44
CA VAL A 14 -1.71 5.16 21.11
C VAL A 14 -0.98 5.14 19.76
N PHE A 15 -1.40 5.95 18.80
CA PHE A 15 -0.74 6.08 17.50
C PHE A 15 0.68 6.61 17.65
N GLY A 16 0.88 7.67 18.45
CA GLY A 16 2.19 8.23 18.73
C GLY A 16 3.16 7.20 19.32
N ASP A 17 2.68 6.41 20.28
CA ASP A 17 3.52 5.45 21.01
C ASP A 17 3.84 4.18 20.21
N ASN A 18 2.98 3.77 19.28
CA ASN A 18 3.03 2.42 18.69
C ASN A 18 3.06 2.39 17.16
N CYS A 19 2.49 3.39 16.49
CA CYS A 19 2.32 3.38 15.03
C CYS A 19 3.27 4.36 14.33
N ALA A 20 3.57 5.50 14.97
CA ALA A 20 4.34 6.58 14.39
C ALA A 20 5.80 6.22 14.05
N THR A 21 6.36 5.19 14.69
CA THR A 21 7.72 4.71 14.38
C THR A 21 7.82 4.18 12.95
N CYS A 22 6.73 3.58 12.44
CA CYS A 22 6.67 3.04 11.09
C CYS A 22 5.96 4.02 10.14
N HIS A 23 4.78 4.51 10.54
CA HIS A 23 3.92 5.35 9.69
C HIS A 23 4.23 6.85 9.80
N GLY A 24 5.31 7.23 10.49
CA GLY A 24 5.67 8.64 10.69
C GLY A 24 4.78 9.36 11.70
N VAL A 25 5.30 10.47 12.23
CA VAL A 25 4.53 11.33 13.14
C VAL A 25 3.33 11.90 12.39
N GLY A 26 2.13 11.67 12.91
CA GLY A 26 0.88 12.08 12.25
C GLY A 26 0.49 11.23 11.03
N GLY A 27 1.17 10.12 10.76
CA GLY A 27 0.74 9.16 9.74
C GLY A 27 1.18 9.49 8.31
N THR A 28 2.19 10.33 8.11
CA THR A 28 2.67 10.73 6.77
C THR A 28 3.39 9.62 5.99
N GLY A 29 3.66 8.48 6.62
CA GLY A 29 4.40 7.37 6.03
C GLY A 29 5.90 7.63 5.91
N ALA A 30 6.57 6.68 5.26
CA ALA A 30 7.97 6.70 4.86
C ALA A 30 8.17 5.68 3.73
N LYS A 31 9.35 5.61 3.11
CA LYS A 31 9.63 4.57 2.11
C LYS A 31 9.46 3.18 2.74
N GLY A 32 8.55 2.39 2.18
CA GLY A 32 8.12 1.07 2.66
C GLY A 32 6.95 1.09 3.65
N TYR A 33 6.50 2.26 4.09
CA TYR A 33 5.42 2.43 5.07
C TYR A 33 4.34 3.39 4.56
N ALA A 34 3.09 2.93 4.56
CA ALA A 34 1.98 3.67 3.95
C ALA A 34 1.77 5.05 4.59
N ASN A 35 1.49 6.04 3.73
CA ASN A 35 0.96 7.34 4.10
C ASN A 35 -0.52 7.15 4.47
N LEU A 36 -0.84 7.26 5.75
CA LEU A 36 -2.20 7.09 6.29
C LEU A 36 -3.04 8.37 6.21
N ARG A 37 -2.46 9.46 5.69
CA ARG A 37 -3.15 10.73 5.43
C ARG A 37 -3.61 10.88 3.99
N ASP A 38 -3.27 9.91 3.15
CA ASP A 38 -3.61 9.90 1.73
C ASP A 38 -5.11 9.57 1.52
N ASP A 39 -5.61 9.82 0.31
CA ASP A 39 -6.94 9.39 -0.13
C ASP A 39 -6.91 8.02 -0.83
N VAL A 40 -5.72 7.52 -1.18
CA VAL A 40 -5.53 6.19 -1.77
C VAL A 40 -5.17 5.14 -0.70
N TRP A 41 -6.08 4.17 -0.52
CA TRP A 41 -5.95 3.09 0.45
C TRP A 41 -5.73 1.74 -0.21
N LEU A 42 -4.65 1.04 0.17
CA LEU A 42 -4.34 -0.28 -0.37
C LEU A 42 -5.40 -1.33 -0.06
N TRP A 43 -6.02 -1.26 1.13
CA TRP A 43 -6.94 -2.28 1.65
C TRP A 43 -8.32 -1.70 2.04
N GLY A 44 -8.69 -0.57 1.43
CA GLY A 44 -9.88 0.19 1.78
C GLY A 44 -9.64 1.22 2.89
N GLY A 45 -10.30 2.38 2.77
CA GLY A 45 -10.15 3.52 3.68
C GLY A 45 -11.33 3.71 4.65
N THR A 46 -12.34 2.86 4.60
CA THR A 46 -13.49 2.94 5.51
C THR A 46 -13.04 2.69 6.96
N LEU A 47 -13.83 3.17 7.93
CA LEU A 47 -13.53 2.95 9.34
C LEU A 47 -13.41 1.45 9.66
N GLU A 48 -14.28 0.64 9.07
CA GLU A 48 -14.28 -0.82 9.20
C GLU A 48 -13.04 -1.45 8.58
N ASP A 49 -12.61 -1.01 7.40
CA ASP A 49 -11.41 -1.52 6.73
C ASP A 49 -10.13 -1.21 7.51
N ILE A 50 -10.04 0.02 8.03
CA ILE A 50 -8.91 0.46 8.85
C ILE A 50 -8.89 -0.35 10.16
N GLN A 51 -10.04 -0.47 10.84
CA GLN A 51 -10.15 -1.25 12.07
C GLN A 51 -9.74 -2.71 11.85
N HIS A 52 -10.24 -3.34 10.78
CA HIS A 52 -9.89 -4.71 10.43
C HIS A 52 -8.39 -4.85 10.19
N THR A 53 -7.79 -3.94 9.41
CA THR A 53 -6.35 -3.95 9.13
C THR A 53 -5.51 -3.80 10.39
N ILE A 54 -5.88 -2.92 11.32
CA ILE A 54 -5.17 -2.78 12.60
C ILE A 54 -5.30 -4.06 13.43
N GLN A 55 -6.51 -4.64 13.45
CA GLN A 55 -6.78 -5.83 14.22
C GLN A 55 -5.94 -7.01 13.71
N VAL A 56 -6.07 -7.37 12.44
CA VAL A 56 -5.50 -8.61 11.90
C VAL A 56 -4.12 -8.43 11.26
N GLY A 57 -3.76 -7.22 10.86
CA GLY A 57 -2.52 -6.95 10.13
C GLY A 57 -2.56 -7.31 8.65
N ILE A 58 -1.42 -7.08 7.98
CA ILE A 58 -1.14 -7.40 6.58
C ILE A 58 0.10 -8.28 6.55
N ARG A 59 -0.01 -9.47 5.95
CA ARG A 59 1.06 -10.48 5.93
C ARG A 59 1.60 -10.79 7.35
N SER A 60 0.74 -10.68 8.36
CA SER A 60 1.06 -11.03 9.75
C SER A 60 0.87 -12.53 9.98
N ASP A 61 1.13 -12.98 11.20
CA ASP A 61 0.86 -14.34 11.69
C ASP A 61 -0.62 -14.59 12.04
N ASN A 62 -1.49 -13.59 11.88
CA ASN A 62 -2.91 -13.74 12.12
C ASN A 62 -3.60 -14.56 11.00
N PRO A 63 -4.47 -15.55 11.32
CA PRO A 63 -5.19 -16.33 10.32
C PRO A 63 -6.11 -15.52 9.40
N HIS A 64 -6.55 -14.35 9.88
CA HIS A 64 -7.43 -13.43 9.16
C HIS A 64 -6.67 -12.25 8.55
N ALA A 65 -5.33 -12.26 8.60
CA ALA A 65 -4.52 -11.19 8.04
C ALA A 65 -4.85 -10.97 6.57
N ARG A 66 -4.76 -9.70 6.13
CA ARG A 66 -4.84 -9.38 4.71
C ARG A 66 -3.60 -9.94 4.01
N GLN A 67 -3.80 -10.73 2.96
CA GLN A 67 -2.73 -11.42 2.24
C GLN A 67 -2.72 -11.01 0.78
N SER A 68 -1.55 -10.56 0.34
CA SER A 68 -1.22 -10.36 -1.07
C SER A 68 0.29 -10.17 -1.15
N GLN A 69 0.94 -10.59 -2.21
CA GLN A 69 2.34 -10.35 -2.42
C GLN A 69 2.60 -10.20 -3.91
N MET A 70 3.34 -9.15 -4.27
CA MET A 70 3.83 -9.02 -5.63
C MET A 70 4.88 -10.10 -5.89
N PRO A 71 4.76 -10.91 -6.94
CA PRO A 71 5.80 -11.86 -7.32
C PRO A 71 7.12 -11.13 -7.61
N ALA A 72 8.25 -11.79 -7.34
CA ALA A 72 9.56 -11.27 -7.69
C ALA A 72 9.88 -11.64 -9.15
N PHE A 73 9.22 -10.98 -10.10
CA PHE A 73 9.19 -11.41 -11.51
C PHE A 73 10.60 -11.58 -12.12
N GLY A 74 11.54 -10.70 -11.77
CA GLY A 74 12.91 -10.79 -12.24
C GLY A 74 13.73 -11.85 -11.49
N ARG A 75 13.72 -11.80 -10.15
CA ARG A 75 14.49 -12.73 -9.31
C ARG A 75 14.06 -14.18 -9.50
N ASP A 76 12.76 -14.42 -9.58
CA ASP A 76 12.17 -15.75 -9.73
C ASP A 76 12.08 -16.18 -11.21
N GLN A 77 12.72 -15.41 -12.12
CA GLN A 77 12.88 -15.69 -13.55
C GLN A 77 11.57 -15.86 -14.33
N MET A 78 10.48 -15.26 -13.83
CA MET A 78 9.19 -15.23 -14.54
C MET A 78 9.24 -14.30 -15.76
N LEU A 79 10.07 -13.27 -15.71
CA LEU A 79 10.31 -12.32 -16.80
C LEU A 79 11.80 -12.16 -17.08
N GLN A 80 12.13 -11.91 -18.34
CA GLN A 80 13.49 -11.56 -18.74
C GLN A 80 13.86 -10.16 -18.24
N PRO A 81 15.15 -9.87 -17.97
CA PRO A 81 15.57 -8.55 -17.49
C PRO A 81 15.08 -7.39 -18.37
N ALA A 82 15.18 -7.53 -19.69
CA ALA A 82 14.68 -6.51 -20.63
C ALA A 82 13.17 -6.28 -20.55
N GLN A 83 12.38 -7.30 -20.18
CA GLN A 83 10.93 -7.13 -19.98
C GLN A 83 10.65 -6.36 -18.68
N VAL A 84 11.46 -6.55 -17.65
CA VAL A 84 11.36 -5.77 -16.39
C VAL A 84 11.72 -4.30 -16.64
N ASP A 85 12.76 -4.03 -17.43
CA ASP A 85 13.12 -2.67 -17.86
C ASP A 85 11.97 -2.01 -18.64
N ASP A 86 11.38 -2.75 -19.58
CA ASP A 86 10.25 -2.24 -20.38
C ASP A 86 9.01 -1.97 -19.52
N LEU A 87 8.69 -2.86 -18.59
CA LEU A 87 7.59 -2.67 -17.62
C LEU A 87 7.84 -1.49 -16.68
N THR A 88 9.09 -1.24 -16.31
CA THR A 88 9.45 -0.08 -15.49
C THR A 88 9.07 1.22 -16.21
N GLU A 89 9.40 1.35 -17.50
CA GLU A 89 8.99 2.51 -18.30
C GLU A 89 7.46 2.58 -18.50
N PHE A 90 6.80 1.43 -18.64
CA PHE A 90 5.34 1.36 -18.73
C PHE A 90 4.68 1.92 -17.46
N VAL A 91 5.13 1.49 -16.29
CA VAL A 91 4.62 1.93 -14.99
C VAL A 91 4.94 3.42 -14.75
N VAL A 92 6.14 3.90 -15.12
CA VAL A 92 6.43 5.35 -15.08
C VAL A 92 5.45 6.15 -15.93
N ALA A 93 5.08 5.65 -17.10
CA ALA A 93 4.11 6.30 -17.98
C ALA A 93 2.69 6.35 -17.38
N LEU A 94 2.29 5.35 -16.58
CA LEU A 94 0.98 5.32 -15.92
C LEU A 94 0.77 6.50 -14.96
N SER A 95 1.81 6.91 -14.22
CA SER A 95 1.80 8.15 -13.42
C SER A 95 2.04 9.42 -14.24
N ARG A 96 1.79 9.39 -15.55
CA ARG A 96 1.89 10.53 -16.48
C ARG A 96 3.28 11.18 -16.54
N ARG A 97 4.33 10.42 -16.23
CA ARG A 97 5.71 10.90 -16.28
C ARG A 97 6.35 10.58 -17.63
N PRO A 98 7.33 11.38 -18.10
CA PRO A 98 8.05 11.09 -19.33
C PRO A 98 8.71 9.71 -19.27
N ALA A 99 8.48 8.90 -20.30
CA ALA A 99 8.95 7.52 -20.38
C ALA A 99 9.24 7.11 -21.84
N ASN A 100 9.99 6.03 -22.01
CA ASN A 100 10.40 5.52 -23.32
C ASN A 100 9.22 4.89 -24.08
N VAL A 101 8.77 5.58 -25.14
CA VAL A 101 7.62 5.15 -25.97
C VAL A 101 7.80 3.77 -26.59
N ALA A 102 9.02 3.38 -26.98
CA ALA A 102 9.26 2.06 -27.56
C ALA A 102 9.16 0.96 -26.50
N ALA A 103 9.65 1.22 -25.29
CA ALA A 103 9.54 0.31 -24.15
C ALA A 103 8.09 0.09 -23.74
N ILE A 104 7.30 1.17 -23.63
CA ILE A 104 5.87 1.12 -23.32
C ILE A 104 5.12 0.19 -24.31
N LYS A 105 5.40 0.31 -25.61
CA LYS A 105 4.76 -0.54 -26.63
C LYS A 105 5.09 -2.01 -26.46
N ARG A 106 6.33 -2.36 -26.08
CA ARG A 106 6.76 -3.75 -25.84
C ARG A 106 6.19 -4.31 -24.53
N ALA A 107 6.09 -3.48 -23.50
CA ALA A 107 5.58 -3.86 -22.19
C ALA A 107 4.07 -4.06 -22.12
N ALA A 108 3.30 -3.33 -22.94
CA ALA A 108 1.84 -3.34 -22.91
C ALA A 108 1.21 -4.77 -22.85
N PRO A 109 1.57 -5.73 -23.74
CA PRO A 109 1.03 -7.09 -23.64
C PRO A 109 1.46 -7.79 -22.35
N VAL A 110 2.70 -7.62 -21.91
CA VAL A 110 3.22 -8.24 -20.68
C VAL A 110 2.49 -7.70 -19.45
N PHE A 111 2.19 -6.40 -19.41
CA PHE A 111 1.44 -5.79 -18.32
C PHE A 111 0.02 -6.36 -18.22
N ILE A 112 -0.67 -6.52 -19.36
CA ILE A 112 -2.01 -7.10 -19.40
C ILE A 112 -2.00 -8.59 -19.00
N GLU A 113 -0.96 -9.33 -19.37
CA GLU A 113 -0.89 -10.75 -19.04
C GLU A 113 -0.52 -10.99 -17.57
N GLN A 114 0.44 -10.23 -17.04
CA GLN A 114 1.08 -10.53 -15.76
C GLN A 114 0.68 -9.59 -14.62
N CYS A 115 0.40 -8.32 -14.91
CA CYS A 115 0.25 -7.27 -13.89
C CYS A 115 -1.22 -6.88 -13.66
N SER A 116 -2.03 -6.85 -14.73
CA SER A 116 -3.41 -6.34 -14.64
C SER A 116 -4.34 -7.23 -13.83
N ILE A 117 -3.95 -8.49 -13.56
CA ILE A 117 -4.70 -9.34 -12.65
C ILE A 117 -4.83 -8.71 -11.26
N CYS A 118 -3.80 -8.00 -10.78
CA CYS A 118 -3.82 -7.32 -9.49
C CYS A 118 -4.02 -5.81 -9.65
N HIS A 119 -3.37 -5.17 -10.62
CA HIS A 119 -3.40 -3.71 -10.76
C HIS A 119 -4.48 -3.20 -11.72
N GLY A 120 -5.26 -4.09 -12.34
CA GLY A 120 -6.22 -3.73 -13.38
C GLY A 120 -5.54 -3.32 -14.70
N PRO A 121 -6.30 -3.30 -15.81
CA PRO A 121 -5.75 -2.99 -17.14
C PRO A 121 -5.26 -1.54 -17.28
N GLN A 122 -5.77 -0.65 -16.43
CA GLN A 122 -5.38 0.76 -16.39
C GLN A 122 -4.38 1.06 -15.27
N GLY A 123 -3.91 0.05 -14.54
CA GLY A 123 -3.00 0.23 -13.41
C GLY A 123 -3.64 0.89 -12.20
N LYS A 124 -4.97 0.88 -12.08
CA LYS A 124 -5.71 1.55 -11.00
C LYS A 124 -5.69 0.82 -9.65
N GLY A 125 -5.03 -0.33 -9.58
CA GLY A 125 -5.00 -1.13 -8.36
C GLY A 125 -6.30 -1.88 -8.11
N ASP A 126 -6.31 -2.62 -7.01
CA ASP A 126 -7.46 -3.38 -6.53
C ASP A 126 -7.35 -3.52 -5.01
N ILE A 127 -8.25 -2.85 -4.30
CA ILE A 127 -8.26 -2.83 -2.83
C ILE A 127 -8.53 -4.20 -2.22
N THR A 128 -9.18 -5.10 -2.97
CA THR A 128 -9.44 -6.48 -2.51
C THR A 128 -8.16 -7.31 -2.50
N LYS A 129 -7.12 -6.84 -3.20
CA LYS A 129 -5.81 -7.47 -3.35
C LYS A 129 -4.68 -6.67 -2.73
N GLY A 130 -4.95 -5.55 -2.06
CA GLY A 130 -3.87 -4.72 -1.53
C GLY A 130 -3.01 -4.07 -2.62
N ALA A 131 -3.48 -4.06 -3.87
CA ALA A 131 -2.68 -3.66 -5.02
C ALA A 131 -2.79 -2.14 -5.21
N PRO A 132 -1.68 -1.39 -5.16
CA PRO A 132 -1.69 0.07 -5.28
C PRO A 132 -2.15 0.55 -6.66
N ASP A 133 -2.70 1.77 -6.70
CA ASP A 133 -2.90 2.57 -7.91
C ASP A 133 -1.52 3.01 -8.44
N LEU A 134 -1.12 2.46 -9.58
CA LEU A 134 0.14 2.76 -10.26
C LEU A 134 0.08 4.06 -11.08
N THR A 135 -1.06 4.75 -11.09
CA THR A 135 -1.23 6.07 -11.73
C THR A 135 -1.08 7.21 -10.73
N ASP A 136 -0.93 6.89 -9.45
CA ASP A 136 -0.81 7.85 -8.35
C ASP A 136 0.56 8.54 -8.32
N ALA A 137 0.61 9.67 -7.63
CA ALA A 137 1.81 10.43 -7.31
C ALA A 137 2.47 9.95 -6.01
N ASP A 138 1.72 9.31 -5.10
CA ASP A 138 2.23 8.76 -3.85
C ASP A 138 2.69 7.31 -4.04
N TRP A 139 3.92 7.02 -3.63
CA TRP A 139 4.56 5.71 -3.86
C TRP A 139 5.06 5.10 -2.56
N LEU A 140 4.55 3.92 -2.23
CA LEU A 140 4.98 3.19 -1.03
C LEU A 140 6.49 2.89 -1.05
N TYR A 141 7.01 2.37 -2.16
CA TYR A 141 8.42 1.99 -2.28
C TYR A 141 9.27 3.02 -3.05
N GLY A 142 8.73 4.21 -3.29
CA GLY A 142 9.41 5.30 -3.98
C GLY A 142 9.09 5.39 -5.48
N PRO A 143 9.13 6.61 -6.06
CA PRO A 143 8.72 6.87 -7.43
C PRO A 143 9.86 6.73 -8.45
N GLU A 144 11.11 6.51 -8.03
CA GLU A 144 12.22 6.48 -8.97
C GLU A 144 12.17 5.24 -9.87
N ARG A 145 12.73 5.33 -11.09
CA ARG A 145 12.81 4.17 -12.00
C ARG A 145 13.48 2.97 -11.33
N ALA A 146 14.53 3.23 -10.56
CA ALA A 146 15.23 2.20 -9.81
C ALA A 146 14.33 1.55 -8.75
N ASP A 147 13.47 2.33 -8.10
CA ASP A 147 12.51 1.83 -7.11
C ASP A 147 11.43 0.96 -7.74
N ILE A 148 10.85 1.42 -8.85
CA ILE A 148 9.85 0.68 -9.63
C ILE A 148 10.45 -0.62 -10.18
N HIS A 149 11.63 -0.53 -10.80
CA HIS A 149 12.36 -1.71 -11.29
C HIS A 149 12.62 -2.69 -10.13
N ASN A 150 13.13 -2.20 -9.00
CA ASN A 150 13.40 -3.04 -7.84
C ASN A 150 12.12 -3.71 -7.31
N GLN A 151 10.99 -3.01 -7.33
CA GLN A 151 9.71 -3.57 -6.94
C GLN A 151 9.25 -4.69 -7.89
N ILE A 152 9.35 -4.50 -9.20
CA ILE A 152 9.01 -5.54 -10.19
C ILE A 152 9.98 -6.72 -10.09
N TRP A 153 11.27 -6.45 -9.87
CA TRP A 153 12.30 -7.46 -9.81
C TRP A 153 12.22 -8.33 -8.55
N ASN A 154 12.07 -7.71 -7.38
CA ASN A 154 12.17 -8.37 -6.07
C ASN A 154 10.82 -8.60 -5.37
N GLY A 155 9.74 -7.96 -5.81
CA GLY A 155 8.41 -8.16 -5.24
C GLY A 155 8.33 -7.81 -3.74
N GLN A 156 8.70 -6.59 -3.34
CA GLN A 156 8.75 -6.23 -1.92
C GLN A 156 7.35 -6.26 -1.30
N GLY A 157 7.27 -6.76 -0.05
CA GLY A 157 6.01 -6.88 0.69
C GLY A 157 6.21 -6.63 2.19
N GLY A 158 6.04 -5.38 2.63
CA GLY A 158 6.12 -5.00 4.04
C GLY A 158 5.03 -5.66 4.89
N VAL A 159 5.33 -5.93 6.16
CA VAL A 159 4.36 -6.50 7.10
C VAL A 159 3.75 -5.38 7.94
N MET A 160 2.43 -5.41 8.10
CA MET A 160 1.74 -4.65 9.13
C MET A 160 1.36 -5.65 10.23
N PRO A 161 1.93 -5.56 11.45
CA PRO A 161 1.70 -6.56 12.48
C PRO A 161 0.26 -6.52 12.98
N THR A 162 -0.26 -7.65 13.45
CA THR A 162 -1.53 -7.70 14.16
C THR A 162 -1.42 -7.01 15.52
N TRP A 163 -2.45 -6.24 15.90
CA TRP A 163 -2.49 -5.56 17.20
C TRP A 163 -3.53 -6.12 18.16
N GLU A 164 -4.32 -7.12 17.75
CA GLU A 164 -5.43 -7.65 18.57
C GLU A 164 -4.98 -8.34 19.86
N ALA A 165 -3.76 -8.87 19.91
CA ALA A 165 -3.20 -9.45 21.12
C ALA A 165 -2.69 -8.39 22.12
N ARG A 166 -2.43 -7.16 21.64
CA ARG A 166 -1.83 -6.08 22.45
C ARG A 166 -2.85 -5.04 22.90
N PHE A 167 -3.89 -4.79 22.11
CA PHE A 167 -4.86 -3.74 22.36
C PHE A 167 -6.27 -4.29 22.52
N SER A 168 -7.05 -3.66 23.40
CA SER A 168 -8.48 -3.99 23.54
C SER A 168 -9.25 -3.58 22.27
N PRO A 169 -10.43 -4.19 22.00
CA PRO A 169 -11.27 -3.81 20.87
C PRO A 169 -11.61 -2.32 20.84
N GLU A 170 -11.81 -1.69 22.00
CA GLU A 170 -12.11 -0.27 22.12
C GLU A 170 -10.91 0.60 21.73
N THR A 171 -9.70 0.15 22.06
CA THR A 171 -8.44 0.83 21.71
C THR A 171 -8.18 0.75 20.21
N ILE A 172 -8.40 -0.42 19.60
CA ILE A 172 -8.29 -0.61 18.14
C ILE A 172 -9.32 0.28 17.43
N LYS A 173 -10.55 0.32 17.93
CA LYS A 173 -11.58 1.21 17.40
C LYS A 173 -11.21 2.69 17.52
N ALA A 174 -10.64 3.11 18.65
CA ALA A 174 -10.17 4.48 18.83
C ALA A 174 -9.03 4.85 17.86
N LEU A 175 -8.08 3.93 17.62
CA LEU A 175 -7.05 4.08 16.59
C LEU A 175 -7.65 4.23 15.18
N ALA A 176 -8.62 3.37 14.83
CA ALA A 176 -9.28 3.43 13.53
C ALA A 176 -9.99 4.78 13.33
N VAL A 177 -10.70 5.27 14.35
CA VAL A 177 -11.36 6.60 14.33
C VAL A 177 -10.33 7.71 14.16
N TYR A 178 -9.20 7.64 14.86
CA TYR A 178 -8.13 8.63 14.74
C TYR A 178 -7.51 8.65 13.34
N ILE A 179 -7.17 7.49 12.79
CA ILE A 179 -6.58 7.39 11.45
C ILE A 179 -7.57 7.89 10.39
N HIS A 180 -8.81 7.40 10.42
CA HIS A 180 -9.86 7.82 9.49
C HIS A 180 -10.14 9.33 9.55
N ALA A 181 -10.12 9.93 10.75
CA ALA A 181 -10.35 11.37 10.90
C ALA A 181 -9.20 12.24 10.34
N ASN A 182 -8.01 11.65 10.13
CA ASN A 182 -6.83 12.34 9.58
C ASN A 182 -6.49 11.90 8.14
N ALA A 183 -7.29 11.01 7.56
CA ALA A 183 -7.17 10.53 6.18
C ALA A 183 -7.66 11.58 5.16
N GLY A 184 -7.14 11.53 3.92
CA GLY A 184 -7.49 12.41 2.82
C GLY A 184 -8.91 12.22 2.27
N GLY A 185 -9.59 11.15 2.69
CA GLY A 185 -11.00 10.89 2.45
C GLY A 185 -11.29 9.52 1.85
N GLN A 186 -12.08 8.73 2.57
CA GLN A 186 -13.07 7.72 2.12
C GLN A 186 -14.09 7.55 3.25
#